data_AF-A0A9K3LKI4-F1
#
_entry.id   AF-A0A9K3LKI4-F1
#
_cell.length_a   1.000
_cell.length_b   1.000
_cell.length_c   1.000
_cell.angle_alpha   90.00
_cell.angle_beta   90.00
_cell.angle_gamma   90.00
#
_symmetry.space_group_name_H-M   'P 1'
#
loop_
_entity.id
_entity.type
_entity.pdbx_description
1 polymer ?
#
loop_
_entity_poly.entity_id
_entity_poly.type
_entity_poly.pdbx_seq_one_letter_code
_entity_poly.pdbx_strand_id
1 'polypeptide(L)'
;MKSWGPNRKIVFFLFSHKEAKGEEEECLCMIPDRVVVGTDVSVEEMAFIIQPSIKHRETVLFHQEYYWFLTWKVSLRVYSSQAYNLLAAFFPLPSIQKIIMATLSKIAKAFPKAVSNEDLVRRVSERLMDFGYNRSNTLLASSLCCDEIARPLESNFASVYGQNFSMGGLAGMPFGGLTSFGAMAAHIPDGGSCLVIHGPHVGVDSQGNVGTVERRGKANGGACCGSAVAATGYALDVLSGKSKEAGFPTEVTDAQQAMVGYLLLPHAERLSKAEDTMVELPYALYDVQRGMIEKIIQQGAGNVKDGTIAVVGGLQINTPEEYSDYFLTLSFDLYNNSGEKVEDLLWD
;
A
#
# COMPACT_ATOMS: atom_id res chain seq x y z
N MET A 1 16.86 -35.18 1.69
CA MET A 1 16.01 -34.80 0.55
C MET A 1 15.28 -36.03 0.04
N LYS A 2 13.97 -36.14 0.27
CA LYS A 2 13.09 -37.10 -0.43
C LYS A 2 12.25 -36.29 -1.41
N SER A 3 12.37 -36.60 -2.69
CA SER A 3 11.62 -35.99 -3.80
C SER A 3 10.14 -36.35 -3.71
N TRP A 4 9.26 -35.36 -3.84
CA TRP A 4 7.81 -35.52 -3.87
C TRP A 4 7.36 -35.68 -5.33
N GLY A 5 6.68 -36.79 -5.66
CA GLY A 5 6.23 -37.12 -7.02
C GLY A 5 4.88 -36.48 -7.42
N PRO A 6 4.51 -36.52 -8.72
CA PRO A 6 3.55 -35.60 -9.34
C PRO A 6 2.06 -35.98 -9.24
N ASN A 7 1.69 -37.07 -8.54
CA ASN A 7 0.33 -37.62 -8.61
C ASN A 7 -0.39 -37.66 -7.25
N ARG A 8 -0.82 -36.49 -6.74
CA ARG A 8 -1.92 -36.43 -5.77
C ARG A 8 -2.98 -35.45 -6.25
N LYS A 9 -4.20 -35.95 -6.45
CA LYS A 9 -5.39 -35.16 -6.81
C LYS A 9 -5.92 -34.47 -5.55
N ILE A 10 -6.05 -33.15 -5.59
CA ILE A 10 -6.71 -32.36 -4.54
C ILE A 10 -8.20 -32.35 -4.85
N VAL A 11 -9.03 -32.76 -3.89
CA VAL A 11 -10.49 -32.71 -3.99
C VAL A 11 -10.95 -31.53 -3.14
N PHE A 12 -11.75 -30.63 -3.73
CA PHE A 12 -12.38 -29.51 -3.04
C PHE A 12 -13.85 -29.83 -2.82
N PHE A 13 -14.34 -29.56 -1.61
CA PHE A 13 -15.77 -29.57 -1.29
C PHE A 13 -16.22 -28.12 -1.11
N LEU A 14 -17.24 -27.71 -1.86
CA LEU A 14 -17.89 -26.41 -1.72
C LEU A 14 -19.31 -26.68 -1.22
N PHE A 15 -19.62 -26.17 -0.04
CA PHE A 15 -20.98 -26.19 0.51
C PHE A 15 -21.58 -24.79 0.36
N SER A 16 -22.77 -24.71 -0.23
CA SER A 16 -23.56 -23.48 -0.34
C SER A 16 -24.74 -23.58 0.63
N HIS A 17 -24.70 -22.83 1.73
CA HIS A 17 -25.85 -22.71 2.62
C HIS A 17 -26.75 -21.57 2.11
N LYS A 18 -27.96 -21.88 1.66
CA LYS A 18 -29.04 -20.89 1.46
C LYS A 18 -30.06 -21.06 2.58
N GLU A 19 -30.22 -20.04 3.43
CA GLU A 19 -31.37 -19.96 4.32
C GLU A 19 -32.61 -19.52 3.53
N ALA A 20 -33.40 -20.48 3.06
CA ALA A 20 -34.82 -20.29 2.77
C ALA A 20 -35.55 -21.64 2.87
N LYS A 21 -36.72 -21.62 3.50
CA LYS A 21 -37.53 -22.78 3.85
C LYS A 21 -37.77 -23.73 2.66
N GLY A 22 -37.23 -24.95 2.75
CA GLY A 22 -37.87 -26.14 2.18
C GLY A 22 -37.36 -26.70 0.85
N GLU A 23 -36.11 -26.47 0.43
CA GLU A 23 -35.52 -27.12 -0.76
C GLU A 23 -34.13 -27.71 -0.46
N GLU A 24 -33.81 -28.84 -1.11
CA GLU A 24 -32.67 -29.74 -0.84
C GLU A 24 -31.28 -29.11 -1.05
N GLU A 25 -30.28 -29.62 -0.30
CA GLU A 25 -28.88 -29.18 -0.36
C GLU A 25 -28.18 -29.71 -1.62
N GLU A 26 -27.65 -28.81 -2.47
CA GLU A 26 -26.78 -29.21 -3.59
C GLU A 26 -25.30 -29.24 -3.15
N CYS A 27 -24.66 -30.40 -3.29
CA CYS A 27 -23.22 -30.58 -3.10
C CYS A 27 -22.49 -30.66 -4.44
N LEU A 28 -21.45 -29.83 -4.63
CA LEU A 28 -20.60 -29.89 -5.82
C LEU A 28 -19.25 -30.55 -5.47
N CYS A 29 -18.96 -31.68 -6.12
CA CYS A 29 -17.67 -32.35 -6.02
C CYS A 29 -16.88 -32.17 -7.32
N MET A 30 -15.69 -31.57 -7.26
CA MET A 30 -14.82 -31.44 -8.43
C MET A 30 -13.67 -32.44 -8.35
N ILE A 31 -13.61 -33.32 -9.36
CA ILE A 31 -12.46 -34.20 -9.62
C ILE A 31 -11.78 -33.68 -10.89
N PRO A 32 -10.43 -33.61 -10.95
CA PRO A 32 -9.76 -33.28 -12.20
C PRO A 32 -10.20 -34.28 -13.27
N ASP A 33 -10.86 -33.76 -14.30
CA ASP A 33 -11.39 -34.40 -15.52
C ASP A 33 -12.88 -34.86 -15.51
N ARG A 34 -13.64 -34.66 -14.43
CA ARG A 34 -15.12 -34.82 -14.44
C ARG A 34 -15.81 -33.87 -13.46
N VAL A 35 -16.86 -33.20 -13.94
CA VAL A 35 -17.86 -32.53 -13.10
C VAL A 35 -19.03 -33.50 -12.93
N VAL A 36 -19.34 -33.89 -11.71
CA VAL A 36 -20.55 -34.66 -11.40
C VAL A 36 -21.49 -33.74 -10.64
N VAL A 37 -22.65 -33.47 -11.22
CA VAL A 37 -23.77 -32.76 -10.59
C VAL A 37 -24.88 -33.78 -10.40
N GLY A 38 -25.32 -33.99 -9.17
CA GLY A 38 -26.40 -34.91 -8.86
C GLY A 38 -27.01 -34.61 -7.50
N THR A 39 -28.33 -34.72 -7.42
CA THR A 39 -29.17 -34.52 -6.23
C THR A 39 -29.18 -35.74 -5.30
N ASP A 40 -28.56 -36.86 -5.67
CA ASP A 40 -28.58 -38.11 -4.90
C ASP A 40 -27.18 -38.70 -4.72
N VAL A 41 -26.39 -38.15 -3.79
CA VAL A 41 -25.20 -38.84 -3.28
C VAL A 41 -25.45 -39.11 -1.79
N SER A 42 -25.66 -40.38 -1.44
CA SER A 42 -25.83 -40.75 -0.03
C SER A 42 -24.50 -40.67 0.72
N VAL A 43 -24.55 -40.35 2.01
CA VAL A 43 -23.38 -40.22 2.90
C VAL A 43 -22.50 -41.49 2.91
N GLU A 44 -23.07 -42.65 2.58
CA GLU A 44 -22.36 -43.92 2.50
C GLU A 44 -21.44 -44.03 1.26
N GLU A 45 -21.76 -43.36 0.15
CA GLU A 45 -20.88 -43.33 -1.04
C GLU A 45 -19.68 -42.38 -0.85
N MET A 46 -19.81 -41.33 -0.03
CA MET A 46 -18.68 -40.46 0.32
C MET A 46 -17.60 -41.20 1.13
N ALA A 47 -17.97 -42.19 1.95
CA ALA A 47 -17.03 -42.96 2.74
C ALA A 47 -16.12 -43.87 1.89
N PHE A 48 -16.57 -44.29 0.70
CA PHE A 48 -15.79 -45.18 -0.17
C PHE A 48 -14.66 -44.45 -0.91
N ILE A 49 -14.72 -43.12 -1.01
CA ILE A 49 -13.73 -42.29 -1.73
C ILE A 49 -12.51 -41.96 -0.83
N ILE A 50 -12.60 -42.18 0.50
CA ILE A 50 -11.58 -41.76 1.48
C ILE A 50 -10.64 -42.90 1.96
N GLN A 51 -10.75 -44.14 1.47
CA GLN A 51 -9.76 -45.20 1.78
C GLN A 51 -9.04 -45.68 0.51
N PRO A 52 -7.71 -45.48 0.40
CA PRO A 52 -6.79 -46.21 1.26
C PRO A 52 -5.52 -45.42 1.65
N SER A 53 -5.55 -44.62 2.71
CA SER A 53 -4.28 -44.15 3.32
C SER A 53 -4.41 -43.62 4.75
N ILE A 54 -5.20 -44.26 5.61
CA ILE A 54 -5.15 -43.98 7.06
C ILE A 54 -5.19 -45.31 7.82
N LYS A 55 -4.01 -45.85 8.14
CA LYS A 55 -3.84 -46.82 9.22
C LYS A 55 -3.74 -46.04 10.52
N HIS A 56 -4.89 -45.79 11.14
CA HIS A 56 -5.16 -45.88 12.58
C HIS A 56 -6.58 -45.35 12.83
N ARG A 57 -7.38 -46.20 13.48
CA ARG A 57 -8.77 -45.94 13.84
C ARG A 57 -8.81 -45.06 15.08
N GLU A 58 -9.34 -43.85 14.96
CA GLU A 58 -10.00 -43.17 16.07
C GLU A 58 -11.31 -42.56 15.56
N THR A 59 -12.37 -42.90 16.28
CA THR A 59 -13.78 -42.63 15.98
C THR A 59 -14.11 -41.19 16.35
N VAL A 60 -14.53 -40.36 15.39
CA VAL A 60 -15.04 -39.00 15.69
C VAL A 60 -16.57 -39.03 15.71
N LEU A 61 -17.12 -38.91 16.91
CA LEU A 61 -18.54 -38.64 17.17
C LEU A 61 -18.80 -37.15 16.97
N PHE A 62 -19.77 -36.78 16.13
CA PHE A 62 -20.26 -35.41 16.03
C PHE A 62 -21.38 -35.18 17.05
N HIS A 63 -21.19 -34.23 17.96
CA HIS A 63 -22.24 -33.65 18.79
C HIS A 63 -22.41 -32.18 18.41
N GLN A 64 -23.67 -31.79 18.21
CA GLN A 64 -24.11 -30.44 17.82
C GLN A 64 -23.81 -29.38 18.89
N GLU A 65 -23.66 -28.15 18.38
CA GLU A 65 -23.66 -26.84 19.04
C GLU A 65 -22.32 -26.31 19.57
N TYR A 66 -21.77 -25.30 18.88
CA TYR A 66 -21.47 -23.95 19.42
C TYR A 66 -20.92 -23.07 18.27
N TYR A 67 -21.62 -21.96 18.01
CA TYR A 67 -21.27 -20.96 17.00
C TYR A 67 -20.02 -20.17 17.41
N TRP A 68 -18.99 -20.17 16.56
CA TRP A 68 -17.93 -19.16 16.54
C TRP A 68 -17.70 -18.71 15.09
N PHE A 69 -17.90 -17.41 14.83
CA PHE A 69 -17.55 -16.78 13.55
C PHE A 69 -16.03 -16.74 13.40
N LEU A 70 -15.50 -17.63 12.54
CA LEU A 70 -14.14 -17.59 12.03
C LEU A 70 -14.20 -17.23 10.54
N THR A 71 -14.04 -15.95 10.22
CA THR A 71 -13.87 -15.50 8.83
C THR A 71 -12.45 -15.85 8.36
N TRP A 72 -12.27 -17.04 7.80
CA TRP A 72 -11.04 -17.40 7.11
C TRP A 72 -10.99 -16.74 5.73
N LYS A 73 -10.00 -15.86 5.55
CA LYS A 73 -9.54 -15.39 4.23
C LYS A 73 -9.07 -16.59 3.41
N VAL A 74 -9.88 -17.04 2.45
CA VAL A 74 -9.41 -17.95 1.40
C VAL A 74 -8.71 -17.11 0.32
N SER A 75 -7.38 -17.18 0.28
CA SER A 75 -6.60 -16.69 -0.86
C SER A 75 -6.74 -17.68 -2.03
N LEU A 76 -7.63 -17.38 -2.96
CA LEU A 76 -7.75 -18.07 -4.25
C LEU A 76 -6.63 -17.61 -5.18
N ARG A 77 -5.53 -18.38 -5.27
CA ARG A 77 -4.58 -18.27 -6.39
C ARG A 77 -5.18 -18.99 -7.60
N VAL A 78 -5.79 -18.23 -8.52
CA VAL A 78 -6.25 -18.76 -9.80
C VAL A 78 -5.08 -18.76 -10.79
N TYR A 79 -4.54 -19.95 -11.06
CA TYR A 79 -3.57 -20.17 -12.14
C TYR A 79 -4.34 -20.45 -13.43
N SER A 80 -4.29 -19.49 -14.38
CA SER A 80 -4.86 -19.50 -15.74
C SER A 80 -6.20 -18.78 -15.95
N SER A 81 -6.26 -18.02 -17.06
CA SER A 81 -7.37 -17.17 -17.49
C SER A 81 -8.64 -17.94 -17.89
N GLN A 82 -8.54 -19.25 -18.19
CA GLN A 82 -9.69 -20.06 -18.60
C GLN A 82 -10.54 -20.53 -17.41
N ALA A 83 -9.94 -20.82 -16.26
CA ALA A 83 -10.68 -21.21 -15.05
C ALA A 83 -11.48 -20.04 -14.45
N TYR A 84 -11.00 -18.80 -14.64
CA TYR A 84 -11.67 -17.57 -14.20
C TYR A 84 -13.00 -17.34 -14.92
N ASN A 85 -13.06 -17.62 -16.23
CA ASN A 85 -14.25 -17.41 -17.04
C ASN A 85 -15.39 -18.38 -16.70
N LEU A 86 -15.09 -19.59 -16.24
CA LEU A 86 -16.12 -20.54 -15.79
C LEU A 86 -16.68 -20.19 -14.39
N LEU A 87 -15.85 -19.72 -13.46
CA LEU A 87 -16.29 -19.32 -12.12
C LEU A 87 -17.14 -18.04 -12.13
N ALA A 88 -16.84 -17.10 -13.03
CA ALA A 88 -17.61 -15.86 -13.19
C ALA A 88 -19.03 -16.08 -13.73
N ALA A 89 -19.30 -17.21 -14.40
CA ALA A 89 -20.61 -17.51 -14.98
C ALA A 89 -21.66 -17.98 -13.96
N PHE A 90 -21.24 -18.51 -12.80
CA PHE A 90 -22.14 -19.12 -11.82
C PHE A 90 -22.41 -18.25 -10.58
N PHE A 91 -21.59 -17.23 -10.31
CA PHE A 91 -21.78 -16.32 -9.18
C PHE A 91 -21.59 -14.85 -9.62
N PRO A 92 -22.65 -14.16 -10.04
CA PRO A 92 -22.56 -12.72 -10.26
C PRO A 92 -22.39 -12.06 -8.88
N LEU A 93 -21.19 -11.52 -8.62
CA LEU A 93 -20.96 -10.51 -7.58
C LEU A 93 -20.65 -9.17 -8.29
N PRO A 94 -21.67 -8.49 -8.85
CA PRO A 94 -21.44 -7.47 -9.87
C PRO A 94 -20.88 -6.16 -9.31
N SER A 95 -21.18 -5.85 -8.05
CA SER A 95 -20.88 -4.55 -7.45
C SER A 95 -19.42 -4.45 -7.01
N ILE A 96 -18.95 -5.44 -6.24
CA ILE A 96 -17.61 -5.43 -5.65
C ILE A 96 -16.53 -5.63 -6.74
N GLN A 97 -16.74 -6.53 -7.70
CA GLN A 97 -15.80 -6.72 -8.82
C GLN A 97 -15.70 -5.47 -9.71
N LYS A 98 -16.81 -4.78 -9.99
CA LYS A 98 -16.78 -3.57 -10.83
C LYS A 98 -16.05 -2.42 -10.14
N ILE A 99 -16.21 -2.28 -8.82
CA ILE A 99 -15.51 -1.28 -8.00
C ILE A 99 -14.01 -1.59 -7.95
N ILE A 100 -13.63 -2.84 -7.63
CA ILE A 100 -12.22 -3.30 -7.65
C ILE A 100 -11.55 -2.96 -8.98
N MET A 101 -12.25 -3.21 -10.08
CA MET A 101 -11.71 -2.95 -11.42
C MET A 101 -11.53 -1.46 -11.70
N ALA A 102 -12.35 -0.56 -11.16
CA ALA A 102 -12.25 0.88 -11.42
C ALA A 102 -11.01 1.50 -10.74
N THR A 103 -10.87 1.33 -9.43
CA THR A 103 -9.74 1.88 -8.65
C THR A 103 -8.42 1.30 -9.15
N LEU A 104 -8.31 -0.04 -9.28
CA LEU A 104 -7.07 -0.67 -9.71
C LEU A 104 -6.70 -0.34 -11.16
N SER A 105 -7.69 -0.27 -12.06
CA SER A 105 -7.45 0.16 -13.45
C SER A 105 -6.98 1.61 -13.50
N LYS A 106 -7.58 2.51 -12.69
CA LYS A 106 -7.12 3.89 -12.58
C LYS A 106 -5.68 3.96 -12.08
N ILE A 107 -5.33 3.24 -11.02
CA ILE A 107 -3.96 3.22 -10.48
C ILE A 107 -2.98 2.71 -11.54
N ALA A 108 -3.29 1.59 -12.21
CA ALA A 108 -2.41 1.02 -13.24
C ALA A 108 -2.19 1.98 -14.43
N LYS A 109 -3.18 2.81 -14.75
CA LYS A 109 -3.10 3.82 -15.82
C LYS A 109 -2.36 5.09 -15.39
N ALA A 110 -2.67 5.63 -14.21
CA ALA A 110 -2.16 6.92 -13.74
C ALA A 110 -0.79 6.83 -13.04
N PHE A 111 -0.52 5.69 -12.41
CA PHE A 111 0.66 5.42 -11.60
C PHE A 111 1.27 4.07 -12.00
N PRO A 112 1.75 3.94 -13.26
CA PRO A 112 2.31 2.69 -13.74
C PRO A 112 3.49 2.27 -12.85
N LYS A 113 3.58 0.97 -12.55
CA LYS A 113 4.55 0.36 -11.60
C LYS A 113 4.27 0.61 -10.12
N ALA A 114 3.17 1.26 -9.73
CA ALA A 114 2.77 1.29 -8.33
C ALA A 114 2.56 -0.14 -7.80
N VAL A 115 3.06 -0.40 -6.58
CA VAL A 115 2.96 -1.71 -5.90
C VAL A 115 2.20 -1.54 -4.59
N SER A 116 1.63 -2.63 -4.06
CA SER A 116 0.97 -2.57 -2.75
C SER A 116 1.97 -2.21 -1.64
N ASN A 117 1.48 -1.69 -0.51
CA ASN A 117 2.34 -1.44 0.65
C ASN A 117 3.10 -2.72 1.09
N GLU A 118 2.45 -3.87 1.06
CA GLU A 118 3.08 -5.16 1.39
C GLU A 118 4.25 -5.47 0.45
N ASP A 119 4.04 -5.32 -0.86
CA ASP A 119 5.10 -5.54 -1.85
C ASP A 119 6.22 -4.51 -1.75
N LEU A 120 5.90 -3.25 -1.47
CA LEU A 120 6.91 -2.22 -1.22
C LEU A 120 7.80 -2.60 -0.03
N VAL A 121 7.19 -2.87 1.12
CA VAL A 121 7.94 -3.20 2.35
C VAL A 121 8.80 -4.44 2.13
N ARG A 122 8.26 -5.46 1.47
CA ARG A 122 9.02 -6.67 1.12
C ARG A 122 10.22 -6.32 0.22
N ARG A 123 10.02 -5.61 -0.89
CA ARG A 123 11.09 -5.26 -1.84
C ARG A 123 12.18 -4.42 -1.17
N VAL A 124 11.80 -3.41 -0.39
CA VAL A 124 12.74 -2.53 0.31
C VAL A 124 13.52 -3.32 1.37
N SER A 125 12.84 -4.12 2.19
CA SER A 125 13.53 -4.92 3.21
C SER A 125 14.45 -5.99 2.62
N GLU A 126 14.00 -6.71 1.59
CA GLU A 126 14.83 -7.66 0.85
C GLU A 126 16.08 -7.00 0.28
N ARG A 127 15.95 -5.82 -0.31
CA ARG A 127 17.08 -5.10 -0.90
C ARG A 127 18.06 -4.58 0.15
N LEU A 128 17.59 -4.06 1.28
CA LEU A 128 18.46 -3.49 2.31
C LEU A 128 19.18 -4.55 3.16
N MET A 129 18.72 -5.80 3.15
CA MET A 129 19.46 -6.91 3.79
C MET A 129 20.88 -7.06 3.21
N ASP A 130 21.05 -6.84 1.90
CA ASP A 130 22.35 -6.87 1.22
C ASP A 130 23.32 -5.81 1.76
N PHE A 131 22.79 -4.75 2.37
CA PHE A 131 23.53 -3.62 2.94
C PHE A 131 23.57 -3.66 4.48
N GLY A 132 23.19 -4.80 5.07
CA GLY A 132 23.29 -5.03 6.52
C GLY A 132 22.14 -4.42 7.35
N TYR A 133 21.09 -3.90 6.72
CA TYR A 133 19.92 -3.40 7.45
C TYR A 133 19.09 -4.56 7.98
N ASN A 134 18.73 -4.48 9.26
CA ASN A 134 17.82 -5.40 9.91
C ASN A 134 17.08 -4.69 11.05
N ARG A 135 16.14 -5.40 11.68
CA ARG A 135 15.31 -4.85 12.76
C ARG A 135 16.10 -4.30 13.95
N SER A 136 17.26 -4.89 14.27
CA SER A 136 18.03 -4.52 15.46
C SER A 136 18.94 -3.31 15.27
N ASN A 137 19.27 -2.94 14.02
CA ASN A 137 20.25 -1.90 13.73
C ASN A 137 19.74 -0.81 12.76
N THR A 138 18.43 -0.79 12.48
CA THR A 138 17.83 0.20 11.58
C THR A 138 16.84 1.05 12.34
N LEU A 139 17.03 2.38 12.31
CA LEU A 139 15.98 3.30 12.70
C LEU A 139 15.15 3.69 11.48
N LEU A 140 13.85 3.43 11.54
CA LEU A 140 12.90 3.91 10.55
C LEU A 140 12.58 5.39 10.80
N ALA A 141 12.54 6.18 9.73
CA ALA A 141 12.02 7.53 9.74
C ALA A 141 11.05 7.73 8.56
N SER A 142 10.09 8.63 8.74
CA SER A 142 9.09 8.94 7.71
C SER A 142 8.96 10.44 7.49
N SER A 143 8.71 10.85 6.24
CA SER A 143 8.24 12.18 5.89
C SER A 143 7.02 12.04 5.00
N LEU A 144 5.86 11.92 5.66
CA LEU A 144 4.55 11.70 5.05
C LEU A 144 3.54 12.73 5.57
N CYS A 145 2.41 12.85 4.90
CA CYS A 145 1.39 13.85 5.23
C CYS A 145 0.78 13.60 6.62
N CYS A 146 0.38 14.67 7.33
CA CYS A 146 -0.34 14.55 8.60
C CYS A 146 -1.71 13.85 8.49
N ASP A 147 -2.23 13.68 7.28
CA ASP A 147 -3.49 13.00 6.98
C ASP A 147 -3.51 11.56 7.55
N GLU A 148 -4.59 11.17 8.24
CA GLU A 148 -4.66 9.89 8.96
C GLU A 148 -4.54 8.67 8.05
N ILE A 149 -4.87 8.82 6.77
CA ILE A 149 -4.77 7.74 5.78
C ILE A 149 -3.32 7.47 5.35
N ALA A 150 -2.36 8.32 5.73
CA ALA A 150 -0.95 8.04 5.47
C ALA A 150 -0.35 7.00 6.46
N ARG A 151 -1.00 6.80 7.62
CA ARG A 151 -0.53 5.93 8.72
C ARG A 151 -0.35 4.44 8.40
N PRO A 152 -1.12 3.79 7.50
CA PRO A 152 -0.92 2.39 7.15
C PRO A 152 0.50 2.10 6.64
N LEU A 153 1.04 2.96 5.76
CA LEU A 153 2.40 2.80 5.23
C LEU A 153 3.46 2.79 6.34
N GLU A 154 3.34 3.70 7.32
CA GLU A 154 4.23 3.73 8.49
C GLU A 154 4.09 2.46 9.32
N SER A 155 2.86 2.00 9.56
CA SER A 155 2.59 0.75 10.27
C SER A 155 3.20 -0.46 9.57
N ASN A 156 3.11 -0.52 8.24
CA ASN A 156 3.67 -1.61 7.43
C ASN A 156 5.20 -1.65 7.58
N PHE A 157 5.91 -0.52 7.45
CA PHE A 157 7.36 -0.48 7.66
C PHE A 157 7.76 -0.71 9.12
N ALA A 158 6.98 -0.18 10.07
CA ALA A 158 7.26 -0.35 11.49
C ALA A 158 7.14 -1.81 11.96
N SER A 159 6.35 -2.63 11.25
CA SER A 159 6.30 -4.08 11.49
C SER A 159 7.65 -4.78 11.24
N VAL A 160 8.51 -4.19 10.39
CA VAL A 160 9.85 -4.71 10.05
C VAL A 160 10.93 -4.06 10.91
N TYR A 161 10.93 -2.72 11.01
CA TYR A 161 12.03 -1.95 11.58
C TYR A 161 11.75 -1.35 12.96
N GLY A 162 10.55 -1.53 13.51
CA GLY A 162 10.13 -0.88 14.76
C GLY A 162 9.58 0.53 14.54
N GLN A 163 9.25 1.20 15.63
CA GLN A 163 8.57 2.50 15.60
C GLN A 163 9.39 3.56 14.85
N ASN A 164 8.73 4.34 14.01
CA ASN A 164 9.37 5.37 13.18
C ASN A 164 9.56 6.71 13.90
N PHE A 165 10.58 7.45 13.47
CA PHE A 165 10.72 8.87 13.72
C PHE A 165 9.96 9.68 12.64
N SER A 166 9.03 10.56 13.00
CA SER A 166 8.27 11.38 12.04
C SER A 166 8.93 12.74 11.79
N MET A 167 9.35 12.98 10.55
CA MET A 167 9.96 14.25 10.07
C MET A 167 9.03 15.05 9.13
N GLY A 168 7.86 14.48 8.81
CA GLY A 168 6.88 15.04 7.86
C GLY A 168 6.07 16.21 8.39
N GLY A 169 5.02 16.54 7.65
CA GLY A 169 4.12 17.64 7.91
C GLY A 169 3.04 17.72 6.83
N LEU A 170 2.37 18.87 6.68
CA LEU A 170 1.36 19.04 5.63
C LEU A 170 1.93 18.70 4.23
N ALA A 171 1.11 18.01 3.44
CA ALA A 171 1.45 17.45 2.13
C ALA A 171 2.63 16.44 2.09
N GLY A 172 3.18 16.04 3.25
CA GLY A 172 4.35 15.16 3.35
C GLY A 172 5.69 15.88 3.28
N MET A 173 5.68 17.21 3.38
CA MET A 173 6.91 17.99 3.37
C MET A 173 7.79 17.67 4.59
N PRO A 174 9.13 17.59 4.44
CA PRO A 174 10.06 17.32 5.54
C PRO A 174 10.30 18.55 6.41
N PHE A 175 9.23 19.12 6.97
CA PHE A 175 9.26 20.34 7.77
C PHE A 175 10.03 20.20 9.08
N GLY A 176 10.31 18.98 9.54
CA GLY A 176 11.25 18.77 10.62
C GLY A 176 12.66 19.31 10.33
N GLY A 177 13.06 19.33 9.05
CA GLY A 177 14.33 19.90 8.60
C GLY A 177 15.57 19.26 9.23
N LEU A 178 16.67 20.03 9.25
CA LEU A 178 17.97 19.58 9.75
C LEU A 178 17.95 19.19 11.22
N THR A 179 17.23 19.94 12.05
CA THR A 179 17.13 19.67 13.49
C THR A 179 16.46 18.32 13.75
N SER A 180 15.36 18.04 13.04
CA SER A 180 14.66 16.77 13.14
C SER A 180 15.52 15.60 12.63
N PHE A 181 16.22 15.79 11.51
CA PHE A 181 17.14 14.78 10.99
C PHE A 181 18.30 14.49 11.96
N GLY A 182 18.89 15.52 12.57
CA GLY A 182 19.94 15.34 13.58
C GLY A 182 19.43 14.63 14.84
N ALA A 183 18.21 14.94 15.30
CA ALA A 183 17.57 14.24 16.41
C ALA A 183 17.29 12.77 16.07
N MET A 184 16.79 12.48 14.87
CA MET A 184 16.63 11.11 14.36
C MET A 184 17.97 10.39 14.31
N ALA A 185 19.02 11.01 13.77
CA ALA A 185 20.35 10.42 13.68
C ALA A 185 20.94 10.06 15.05
N ALA A 186 20.69 10.86 16.08
CA ALA A 186 21.11 10.57 17.45
C ALA A 186 20.39 9.37 18.09
N HIS A 187 19.29 8.89 17.50
CA HIS A 187 18.52 7.74 17.98
C HIS A 187 18.80 6.46 17.17
N ILE A 188 19.66 6.52 16.15
CA ILE A 188 20.09 5.34 15.39
C ILE A 188 20.83 4.39 16.36
N PRO A 189 20.56 3.06 16.32
CA PRO A 189 21.31 2.11 17.11
C PRO A 189 22.83 2.23 16.90
N ASP A 190 23.63 1.92 17.91
CA ASP A 190 25.09 1.96 17.77
C ASP A 190 25.57 1.04 16.62
N GLY A 191 26.38 1.58 15.70
CA GLY A 191 26.81 0.88 14.48
C GLY A 191 25.68 0.62 13.46
N GLY A 192 24.51 1.21 13.69
CA GLY A 192 23.32 1.07 12.85
C GLY A 192 23.18 2.15 11.79
N SER A 193 22.12 2.04 11.01
CA SER A 193 21.78 2.92 9.88
C SER A 193 20.34 3.42 10.00
N CYS A 194 19.93 4.36 9.16
CA CYS A 194 18.53 4.77 9.08
C CYS A 194 17.91 4.51 7.71
N LEU A 195 16.60 4.26 7.71
CA LEU A 195 15.76 4.16 6.53
C LEU A 195 14.73 5.30 6.58
N VAL A 196 14.79 6.20 5.59
CA VAL A 196 13.84 7.31 5.42
C VAL A 196 12.84 6.95 4.33
N ILE A 197 11.56 6.88 4.67
CA ILE A 197 10.47 6.75 3.69
C ILE A 197 9.81 8.13 3.52
N HIS A 198 9.76 8.66 2.31
CA HIS A 198 9.13 9.96 2.07
C HIS A 198 8.29 10.01 0.80
N GLY A 199 7.34 10.93 0.78
CA GLY A 199 6.52 11.15 -0.40
C GLY A 199 5.25 11.95 -0.14
N PRO A 200 4.74 12.67 -1.15
CA PRO A 200 3.37 13.15 -1.12
C PRO A 200 2.41 11.96 -1.27
N HIS A 201 1.13 12.24 -1.04
CA HIS A 201 0.08 11.24 -1.21
C HIS A 201 -1.08 11.75 -2.06
N VAL A 202 -1.81 10.82 -2.68
CA VAL A 202 -3.00 11.10 -3.49
C VAL A 202 -4.05 10.02 -3.25
N GLY A 203 -5.31 10.42 -3.18
CA GLY A 203 -6.44 9.48 -3.06
C GLY A 203 -6.91 9.00 -4.43
N VAL A 204 -7.29 7.73 -4.52
CA VAL A 204 -8.08 7.20 -5.63
C VAL A 204 -9.31 6.51 -5.06
N ASP A 205 -10.49 7.06 -5.34
CA ASP A 205 -11.74 6.57 -4.76
C ASP A 205 -12.24 5.27 -5.42
N SER A 206 -13.35 4.74 -4.90
CA SER A 206 -14.00 3.52 -5.40
C SER A 206 -14.49 3.62 -6.86
N GLN A 207 -14.57 4.83 -7.41
CA GLN A 207 -14.99 5.11 -8.78
C GLN A 207 -13.81 5.39 -9.71
N GLY A 208 -12.58 5.43 -9.18
CA GLY A 208 -11.37 5.76 -9.92
C GLY A 208 -11.20 7.27 -10.16
N ASN A 209 -11.82 8.12 -9.35
CA ASN A 209 -11.50 9.54 -9.32
C ASN A 209 -10.22 9.76 -8.52
N VAL A 210 -9.30 10.55 -9.08
CA VAL A 210 -8.01 10.86 -8.46
C VAL A 210 -8.13 12.19 -7.70
N GLY A 211 -7.45 12.31 -6.56
CA GLY A 211 -7.50 13.48 -5.70
C GLY A 211 -8.57 13.41 -4.60
N THR A 212 -9.22 12.26 -4.43
CA THR A 212 -10.24 12.00 -3.41
C THR A 212 -10.21 10.52 -3.03
N VAL A 213 -10.64 10.19 -1.81
CA VAL A 213 -10.84 8.83 -1.34
C VAL A 213 -11.93 8.81 -0.27
N GLU A 214 -12.72 7.75 -0.22
CA GLU A 214 -13.72 7.55 0.82
C GLU A 214 -13.08 7.57 2.21
N ARG A 215 -13.74 8.22 3.17
CA ARG A 215 -13.25 8.35 4.55
C ARG A 215 -14.26 7.78 5.53
N ARG A 216 -13.75 7.07 6.54
CA ARG A 216 -14.55 6.41 7.57
C ARG A 216 -15.54 7.39 8.21
N GLY A 217 -16.83 7.05 8.14
CA GLY A 217 -17.91 7.82 8.74
C GLY A 217 -18.28 9.10 7.98
N LYS A 218 -17.83 9.30 6.74
CA LYS A 218 -18.19 10.46 5.91
C LYS A 218 -18.89 10.04 4.63
N ALA A 219 -19.97 10.74 4.29
CA ALA A 219 -20.62 10.58 2.99
C ALA A 219 -19.76 11.10 1.83
N ASN A 220 -18.96 12.15 2.07
CA ASN A 220 -18.05 12.75 1.11
C ASN A 220 -16.61 12.67 1.63
N GLY A 221 -15.74 12.02 0.87
CA GLY A 221 -14.31 11.84 1.19
C GLY A 221 -13.53 13.15 1.23
N GLY A 222 -13.85 14.06 0.31
CA GLY A 222 -13.15 15.33 0.15
C GLY A 222 -11.77 15.17 -0.50
N ALA A 223 -11.01 16.26 -0.56
CA ALA A 223 -9.71 16.27 -1.21
C ALA A 223 -8.68 15.37 -0.50
N CYS A 224 -7.83 14.73 -1.30
CA CYS A 224 -6.75 13.87 -0.85
C CYS A 224 -5.58 13.93 -1.86
N CYS A 225 -4.48 14.63 -1.59
CA CYS A 225 -4.12 15.35 -0.37
C CYS A 225 -4.80 16.74 -0.26
N GLY A 226 -5.52 17.00 0.85
CA GLY A 226 -6.21 18.29 1.05
C GLY A 226 -5.29 19.52 1.04
N SER A 227 -4.13 19.43 1.69
CA SER A 227 -3.12 20.52 1.72
C SER A 227 -2.57 20.82 0.32
N ALA A 228 -2.23 19.77 -0.43
CA ALA A 228 -1.70 19.87 -1.79
C ALA A 228 -2.73 20.48 -2.77
N VAL A 229 -3.98 20.06 -2.68
CA VAL A 229 -5.06 20.57 -3.53
C VAL A 229 -5.33 22.05 -3.23
N ALA A 230 -5.35 22.45 -1.96
CA ALA A 230 -5.47 23.85 -1.57
C ALA A 230 -4.29 24.70 -2.07
N ALA A 231 -3.06 24.19 -1.94
CA ALA A 231 -1.85 24.84 -2.46
C ALA A 231 -1.87 24.98 -3.98
N THR A 232 -2.42 23.99 -4.69
CA THR A 232 -2.61 24.04 -6.14
C THR A 232 -3.59 25.15 -6.53
N GLY A 233 -4.72 25.27 -5.82
CA GLY A 233 -5.68 26.35 -6.04
C GLY A 233 -5.01 27.73 -5.90
N TYR A 234 -4.23 27.93 -4.84
CA TYR A 234 -3.45 29.15 -4.65
C TYR A 234 -2.46 29.39 -5.80
N ALA A 235 -1.67 28.38 -6.18
CA ALA A 235 -0.67 28.51 -7.23
C ALA A 235 -1.29 28.86 -8.59
N LEU A 236 -2.45 28.29 -8.93
CA LEU A 236 -3.18 28.60 -10.16
C LEU A 236 -3.82 30.00 -10.12
N ASP A 237 -4.29 30.45 -8.96
CA ASP A 237 -4.79 31.82 -8.79
C ASP A 237 -3.67 32.86 -8.95
N VAL A 238 -2.47 32.57 -8.45
CA VAL A 238 -1.29 33.42 -8.69
C VAL A 238 -0.90 33.43 -10.16
N LEU A 239 -0.82 32.26 -10.80
CA LEU A 239 -0.49 32.13 -12.22
C LEU A 239 -1.48 32.90 -13.13
N SER A 240 -2.77 32.85 -12.80
CA SER A 240 -3.82 33.55 -13.56
C SER A 240 -3.96 35.03 -13.21
N GLY A 241 -3.19 35.54 -12.24
CA GLY A 241 -3.26 36.92 -11.77
C GLY A 241 -4.49 37.25 -10.90
N LYS A 242 -5.27 36.24 -10.49
CA LYS A 242 -6.40 36.41 -9.55
C LYS A 242 -5.94 36.71 -8.13
N SER A 243 -4.79 36.15 -7.75
CA SER A 243 -4.14 36.36 -6.45
C SER A 243 -2.73 36.89 -6.65
N LYS A 244 -2.23 37.65 -5.67
CA LYS A 244 -0.81 38.02 -5.64
C LYS A 244 -0.01 36.92 -4.98
N GLU A 245 1.22 36.72 -5.44
CA GLU A 245 2.19 35.88 -4.75
C GLU A 245 2.42 36.43 -3.33
N ALA A 246 2.12 35.61 -2.33
CA ALA A 246 2.43 35.86 -0.94
C ALA A 246 3.93 35.69 -0.69
N GLY A 247 4.49 36.54 0.18
CA GLY A 247 5.85 36.37 0.67
C GLY A 247 6.03 35.14 1.56
N PHE A 248 7.26 34.89 1.99
CA PHE A 248 7.57 33.80 2.91
C PHE A 248 6.77 33.95 4.23
N PRO A 249 6.21 32.86 4.79
CA PRO A 249 5.33 32.97 5.95
C PRO A 249 6.08 33.45 7.19
N THR A 250 5.52 34.45 7.86
CA THR A 250 6.01 34.99 9.14
C THR A 250 5.18 34.51 10.33
N GLU A 251 3.93 34.12 10.11
CA GLU A 251 3.02 33.63 11.14
C GLU A 251 3.09 32.10 11.26
N VAL A 252 3.36 31.61 12.48
CA VAL A 252 3.60 30.18 12.73
C VAL A 252 2.33 29.33 12.78
N THR A 253 1.16 29.93 12.95
CA THR A 253 -0.13 29.23 13.15
C THR A 253 -0.59 28.46 11.92
N ASP A 254 -0.21 28.90 10.72
CA ASP A 254 -0.49 28.22 9.44
C ASP A 254 0.73 28.20 8.50
N ALA A 255 1.94 28.32 9.08
CA ALA A 255 3.17 28.41 8.31
C ALA A 255 3.38 27.22 7.37
N GLN A 256 3.02 26.00 7.80
CA GLN A 256 3.20 24.81 6.96
C GLN A 256 2.39 24.92 5.67
N GLN A 257 1.11 25.30 5.73
CA GLN A 257 0.27 25.39 4.53
C GLN A 257 0.76 26.51 3.61
N ALA A 258 1.15 27.66 4.18
CA ALA A 258 1.74 28.75 3.41
C ALA A 258 3.05 28.34 2.73
N MET A 259 3.90 27.55 3.40
CA MET A 259 5.12 27.00 2.80
C MET A 259 4.81 25.99 1.68
N VAL A 260 3.83 25.10 1.85
CA VAL A 260 3.41 24.19 0.76
C VAL A 260 2.96 25.00 -0.46
N GLY A 261 2.13 26.02 -0.26
CA GLY A 261 1.69 26.94 -1.32
C GLY A 261 2.86 27.64 -2.02
N TYR A 262 3.76 28.25 -1.25
CA TYR A 262 4.94 28.93 -1.76
C TYR A 262 5.86 28.01 -2.58
N LEU A 263 6.15 26.82 -2.06
CA LEU A 263 7.02 25.84 -2.71
C LEU A 263 6.42 25.22 -3.97
N LEU A 264 5.09 25.25 -4.12
CA LEU A 264 4.39 24.74 -5.30
C LEU A 264 4.25 25.80 -6.42
N LEU A 265 4.47 27.09 -6.14
CA LEU A 265 4.39 28.17 -7.14
C LEU A 265 5.22 27.91 -8.41
N PRO A 266 6.48 27.42 -8.33
CA PRO A 266 7.26 27.12 -9.54
C PRO A 266 6.65 26.03 -10.41
N HIS A 267 5.74 25.23 -9.87
CA HIS A 267 5.05 24.15 -10.58
C HIS A 267 3.67 24.56 -11.11
N ALA A 268 3.21 25.79 -10.90
CA ALA A 268 1.87 26.23 -11.30
C ALA A 268 1.59 26.03 -12.80
N GLU A 269 2.54 26.38 -13.66
CA GLU A 269 2.39 26.22 -15.11
C GLU A 269 2.26 24.75 -15.51
N ARG A 270 3.10 23.88 -14.93
CA ARG A 270 3.04 22.42 -15.13
C ARG A 270 1.67 21.87 -14.73
N LEU A 271 1.17 22.26 -13.54
CA LEU A 271 -0.12 21.82 -13.03
C LEU A 271 -1.30 22.33 -13.88
N SER A 272 -1.19 23.55 -14.42
CA SER A 272 -2.22 24.15 -15.29
C SER A 272 -2.34 23.49 -16.66
N LYS A 273 -1.27 22.85 -17.15
CA LYS A 273 -1.19 22.20 -18.47
C LYS A 273 -1.39 20.69 -18.42
N ALA A 274 -1.48 20.11 -17.23
CA ALA A 274 -1.68 18.68 -17.05
C ALA A 274 -3.02 18.22 -17.63
N GLU A 275 -3.06 17.03 -18.24
CA GLU A 275 -4.32 16.41 -18.68
C GLU A 275 -5.24 16.14 -17.48
N ASP A 276 -4.65 15.65 -16.38
CA ASP A 276 -5.30 15.49 -15.08
C ASP A 276 -4.41 16.08 -14.00
N THR A 277 -4.76 17.27 -13.50
CA THR A 277 -4.02 17.96 -12.45
C THR A 277 -3.91 17.13 -11.18
N MET A 278 -4.89 16.29 -10.85
CA MET A 278 -4.85 15.47 -9.63
C MET A 278 -3.90 14.28 -9.75
N VAL A 279 -3.65 13.81 -10.98
CA VAL A 279 -2.57 12.85 -11.26
C VAL A 279 -1.21 13.54 -11.24
N GLU A 280 -1.10 14.75 -11.80
CA GLU A 280 0.19 15.47 -11.90
C GLU A 280 0.68 16.05 -10.57
N LEU A 281 -0.25 16.49 -9.72
CA LEU A 281 0.03 17.11 -8.41
C LEU A 281 0.99 16.32 -7.52
N PRO A 282 0.79 15.02 -7.25
CA PRO A 282 1.73 14.26 -6.43
C PRO A 282 3.13 14.17 -7.06
N TYR A 283 3.27 14.13 -8.40
CA TYR A 283 4.60 14.17 -9.03
C TYR A 283 5.29 15.52 -8.84
N ALA A 284 4.56 16.63 -9.05
CA ALA A 284 5.10 17.97 -8.84
C ALA A 284 5.54 18.18 -7.38
N LEU A 285 4.75 17.72 -6.42
CA LEU A 285 5.12 17.78 -5.00
C LEU A 285 6.30 16.87 -4.66
N TYR A 286 6.40 15.71 -5.30
CA TYR A 286 7.53 14.81 -5.06
C TYR A 286 8.85 15.47 -5.46
N ASP A 287 8.91 16.20 -6.57
CA ASP A 287 10.12 16.94 -6.97
C ASP A 287 10.56 17.94 -5.89
N VAL A 288 9.61 18.67 -5.32
CA VAL A 288 9.88 19.61 -4.21
C VAL A 288 10.38 18.86 -2.98
N GLN A 289 9.67 17.80 -2.56
CA GLN A 289 10.05 17.00 -1.38
C GLN A 289 11.41 16.35 -1.53
N ARG A 290 11.68 15.76 -2.70
CA ARG A 290 12.95 15.12 -3.03
C ARG A 290 14.09 16.13 -2.89
N GLY A 291 13.96 17.31 -3.50
CA GLY A 291 14.97 18.36 -3.37
C GLY A 291 15.22 18.79 -1.91
N MET A 292 14.17 18.83 -1.08
CA MET A 292 14.32 19.13 0.35
C MET A 292 15.02 17.99 1.12
N ILE A 293 14.64 16.73 0.90
CA ILE A 293 15.25 15.56 1.52
C ILE A 293 16.74 15.46 1.14
N GLU A 294 17.07 15.62 -0.14
CA GLU A 294 18.45 15.60 -0.62
C GLU A 294 19.29 16.69 0.07
N LYS A 295 18.73 17.90 0.21
CA LYS A 295 19.40 19.01 0.91
C LYS A 295 19.59 18.74 2.40
N ILE A 296 18.59 18.12 3.05
CA ILE A 296 18.69 17.71 4.46
C ILE A 296 19.78 16.65 4.64
N ILE A 297 19.88 15.67 3.74
CA ILE A 297 20.91 14.63 3.79
C ILE A 297 22.29 15.24 3.56
N GLN A 298 22.47 16.04 2.51
CA GLN A 298 23.76 16.67 2.20
C GLN A 298 24.30 17.50 3.36
N GLN A 299 23.43 18.18 4.12
CA GLN A 299 23.82 19.05 5.22
C GLN A 299 23.84 18.32 6.58
N GLY A 300 23.07 17.24 6.72
CA GLY A 300 22.81 16.55 7.98
C GLY A 300 23.48 15.19 8.12
N ALA A 301 24.00 14.60 7.04
CA ALA A 301 24.54 13.23 7.02
C ALA A 301 25.65 13.00 8.03
N GLY A 302 26.46 14.03 8.33
CA GLY A 302 27.52 13.95 9.35
C GLY A 302 27.02 13.68 10.77
N ASN A 303 25.71 13.78 11.04
CA ASN A 303 25.12 13.36 12.31
C ASN A 303 24.95 11.83 12.40
N VAL A 304 24.92 11.13 11.26
CA VAL A 304 24.93 9.67 11.21
C VAL A 304 26.38 9.21 11.36
N LYS A 305 26.71 8.54 12.46
CA LYS A 305 28.11 8.23 12.81
C LYS A 305 28.74 7.18 11.89
N ASP A 306 28.38 5.92 12.09
CA ASP A 306 29.05 4.77 11.47
C ASP A 306 28.22 4.09 10.38
N GLY A 307 26.96 4.50 10.22
CA GLY A 307 26.00 3.89 9.30
C GLY A 307 25.78 4.65 7.99
N THR A 308 24.84 4.12 7.22
CA THR A 308 24.35 4.69 5.96
C THR A 308 22.92 5.21 6.11
N ILE A 309 22.50 5.98 5.12
CA ILE A 309 21.15 6.55 5.03
C ILE A 309 20.48 5.96 3.80
N ALA A 310 19.52 5.07 3.99
CA ALA A 310 18.70 4.53 2.91
C ALA A 310 17.47 5.42 2.76
N VAL A 311 17.12 5.81 1.54
CA VAL A 311 16.04 6.75 1.26
C VAL A 311 15.14 6.20 0.19
N VAL A 312 13.88 5.93 0.53
CA VAL A 312 12.84 5.52 -0.42
C VAL A 312 11.90 6.68 -0.62
N GLY A 313 11.86 7.21 -1.84
CA GLY A 313 11.02 8.32 -2.24
C GLY A 313 10.00 7.88 -3.26
N GLY A 314 8.77 8.37 -3.15
CA GLY A 314 7.73 8.07 -4.13
C GLY A 314 6.39 8.71 -3.84
N LEU A 315 5.34 8.17 -4.45
CA LEU A 315 3.97 8.63 -4.28
C LEU A 315 3.19 7.60 -3.49
N GLN A 316 2.65 7.99 -2.33
CA GLN A 316 1.68 7.17 -1.61
C GLN A 316 0.31 7.32 -2.28
N ILE A 317 -0.36 6.20 -2.55
CA ILE A 317 -1.66 6.16 -3.22
C ILE A 317 -2.65 5.52 -2.26
N ASN A 318 -3.54 6.34 -1.73
CA ASN A 318 -4.54 5.92 -0.75
C ASN A 318 -5.81 5.44 -1.46
N THR A 319 -6.33 4.32 -0.99
CA THR A 319 -7.48 3.63 -1.59
C THR A 319 -8.59 3.44 -0.54
N PRO A 320 -9.82 3.08 -0.95
CA PRO A 320 -10.89 2.76 0.01
C PRO A 320 -10.47 1.66 0.99
N GLU A 321 -11.06 1.66 2.19
CA GLU A 321 -10.67 0.81 3.34
C GLU A 321 -10.67 -0.70 3.02
N GLU A 322 -11.45 -1.13 2.01
CA GLU A 322 -11.49 -2.52 1.57
C GLU A 322 -10.28 -2.95 0.72
N TYR A 323 -9.41 -2.02 0.35
CA TYR A 323 -8.28 -2.25 -0.55
C TYR A 323 -6.93 -2.01 0.13
N SER A 324 -5.89 -2.61 -0.45
CA SER A 324 -4.52 -2.24 -0.10
C SER A 324 -4.21 -0.88 -0.68
N ASP A 325 -3.59 -0.02 0.13
CA ASP A 325 -2.88 1.15 -0.37
C ASP A 325 -1.70 0.73 -1.25
N TYR A 326 -1.30 1.66 -2.13
CA TYR A 326 -0.23 1.48 -3.08
C TYR A 326 0.85 2.54 -2.91
N PHE A 327 2.02 2.28 -3.46
CA PHE A 327 3.13 3.21 -3.51
C PHE A 327 3.82 3.11 -4.87
N LEU A 328 4.04 4.25 -5.50
CA LEU A 328 4.89 4.37 -6.69
C LEU A 328 6.27 4.83 -6.28
N THR A 329 7.25 3.93 -6.28
CA THR A 329 8.64 4.29 -5.97
C THR A 329 9.26 5.04 -7.15
N LEU A 330 9.77 6.24 -6.89
CA LEU A 330 10.44 7.11 -7.85
C LEU A 330 11.93 7.27 -7.57
N SER A 331 12.35 7.01 -6.33
CA SER A 331 13.75 6.89 -5.94
C SER A 331 13.95 5.85 -4.86
N PHE A 332 15.09 5.20 -4.92
CA PHE A 332 15.58 4.40 -3.82
C PHE A 332 17.10 4.52 -3.79
N ASP A 333 17.61 5.35 -2.91
CA ASP A 333 19.02 5.76 -2.90
C ASP A 333 19.67 5.38 -1.57
N LEU A 334 20.95 5.00 -1.63
CA LEU A 334 21.79 4.80 -0.46
C LEU A 334 22.84 5.92 -0.38
N TYR A 335 22.97 6.55 0.78
CA TYR A 335 23.97 7.59 1.05
C TYR A 335 24.92 7.18 2.17
N ASN A 336 26.17 7.63 2.08
CA ASN A 336 27.12 7.55 3.19
C ASN A 336 26.92 8.70 4.20
N ASN A 337 27.67 8.66 5.31
CA ASN A 337 27.66 9.70 6.35
C ASN A 337 28.29 11.04 5.92
N SER A 338 28.83 11.13 4.70
CA SER A 338 29.31 12.38 4.09
C SER A 338 28.24 13.02 3.18
N GLY A 339 27.06 12.39 3.06
CA GLY A 339 25.96 12.87 2.25
C GLY A 339 26.10 12.55 0.76
N GLU A 340 27.05 11.69 0.39
CA GLU A 340 27.28 11.26 -0.98
C GLU A 340 26.40 10.05 -1.30
N LYS A 341 25.70 10.08 -2.44
CA LYS A 341 24.97 8.90 -2.94
C LYS A 341 25.99 7.84 -3.33
N VAL A 342 25.92 6.68 -2.67
CA VAL A 342 26.82 5.55 -2.92
C VAL A 342 26.24 4.53 -3.89
N GLU A 343 24.92 4.35 -3.89
CA GLU A 343 24.24 3.34 -4.73
C GLU A 343 22.83 3.81 -5.09
N ASP A 344 22.38 3.46 -6.30
CA ASP A 344 20.98 3.49 -6.70
C ASP A 344 20.39 2.09 -6.51
N LEU A 345 19.45 1.96 -5.59
CA LEU A 345 18.82 0.71 -5.20
C LEU A 345 17.47 0.49 -5.89
N LEU A 346 17.04 1.41 -6.76
CA LEU A 346 15.76 1.31 -7.45
C LEU A 346 15.75 0.08 -8.36
N TRP A 347 14.67 -0.69 -8.30
CA TRP A 347 14.46 -1.82 -9.20
C TRP A 347 13.99 -1.37 -10.58
N ASP A 348 14.31 -2.16 -11.60
CA ASP A 348 13.92 -1.93 -13.00
C ASP A 348 12.39 -1.88 -13.23
#